data_AF-A0A368UHM5-F1
#
_entry.id   AF-A0A368UHM5-F1
#
_cell.length_a   1.000
_cell.length_b   1.000
_cell.length_c   1.000
_cell.angle_alpha   90.00
_cell.angle_beta   90.00
_cell.angle_gamma   90.00
#
_symmetry.space_group_name_H-M   'P 1'
#
loop_
_entity.id
_entity.type
_entity.pdbx_description
1 polymer ?
#
loop_
_entity_poly.entity_id
_entity_poly.type
_entity_poly.pdbx_seq_one_letter_code
_entity_poly.pdbx_strand_id
1 'polypeptide(L)'
;MLPKSVPSAVPQPKTLASKITLTSSLTSLLQPQNPRTWILFTVLFIQILLLCNLHSFPSSIPPPLSPIPAATDTDTDTDTITTTVHHSTRTLDQCGSGKVFVYDLPQTFNNEILLHCDNLNPWSSRCDALSNDAFGRSAAALAGIVPEDLLPAWHWTDQFVTEIIFHNRLINHKCRVMEPESATAFYMPFYAGLAYEWFLPVEPESYSVFIDRNAVKNGTLTVKNVLEKFTKEEVRKMREKVIEYIPRLVYANTKQGLDGVEDAFDVAIEGVFKRIKEQEQPQFHKWK
;
A
#
# COMPACT_ATOMS: atom_id res chain seq x y z
N MET A 1 -44.47 26.59 9.46
CA MET A 1 -44.17 26.25 8.05
C MET A 1 -42.91 26.99 7.67
N LEU A 2 -41.74 26.33 7.69
CA LEU A 2 -40.48 26.97 7.31
C LEU A 2 -40.35 27.06 5.78
N PRO A 3 -39.77 28.13 5.22
CA PRO A 3 -39.83 28.42 3.79
C PRO A 3 -38.92 27.52 2.97
N LYS A 4 -39.43 27.06 1.83
CA LYS A 4 -38.67 26.28 0.82
C LYS A 4 -37.61 27.17 0.18
N SER A 5 -36.34 26.77 0.28
CA SER A 5 -35.21 27.38 -0.45
C SER A 5 -35.28 27.04 -1.94
N VAL A 6 -35.12 28.06 -2.78
CA VAL A 6 -35.10 27.99 -4.25
C VAL A 6 -33.80 27.33 -4.75
N PRO A 7 -33.82 26.49 -5.81
CA PRO A 7 -32.64 25.76 -6.28
C PRO A 7 -31.60 26.67 -6.95
N SER A 8 -30.33 26.47 -6.59
CA SER A 8 -29.18 27.19 -7.16
C SER A 8 -28.90 26.73 -8.60
N ALA A 9 -28.72 27.70 -9.50
CA ALA A 9 -28.44 27.49 -10.92
C ALA A 9 -27.04 26.86 -11.15
N VAL A 10 -26.99 25.90 -12.07
CA VAL A 10 -25.78 25.21 -12.52
C VAL A 10 -24.89 26.17 -13.34
N PRO A 11 -23.58 26.32 -13.03
CA PRO A 11 -22.71 27.27 -13.73
C PRO A 11 -22.35 26.82 -15.16
N GLN A 12 -22.57 27.71 -16.13
CA GLN A 12 -22.09 27.58 -17.52
C GLN A 12 -20.61 28.01 -17.64
N PRO A 13 -19.82 27.39 -18.54
CA PRO A 13 -18.36 27.59 -18.62
C PRO A 13 -18.00 28.92 -19.27
N LYS A 14 -17.07 29.66 -18.64
CA LYS A 14 -16.52 30.91 -19.19
C LYS A 14 -15.44 30.59 -20.23
N THR A 15 -15.72 30.93 -21.48
CA THR A 15 -14.76 30.97 -22.59
C THR A 15 -13.75 32.11 -22.39
N LEU A 16 -12.49 31.77 -22.13
CA LEU A 16 -11.39 32.73 -22.06
C LEU A 16 -10.85 32.97 -23.48
N ALA A 17 -11.31 34.05 -24.10
CA ALA A 17 -10.70 34.60 -25.31
C ALA A 17 -9.61 35.60 -24.89
N SER A 18 -8.35 35.25 -25.13
CA SER A 18 -7.26 36.23 -25.29
C SER A 18 -6.14 35.60 -26.09
N LYS A 19 -6.11 35.94 -27.38
CA LYS A 19 -5.03 35.60 -28.32
C LYS A 19 -3.79 36.41 -27.93
N ILE A 20 -2.87 35.81 -27.19
CA ILE A 20 -1.53 36.36 -27.02
C ILE A 20 -0.66 35.80 -28.15
N THR A 21 -0.23 36.71 -29.02
CA THR A 21 0.50 36.47 -30.25
C THR A 21 1.80 35.70 -29.99
N LEU A 22 1.92 34.52 -30.60
CA LEU A 22 2.97 33.51 -30.37
C LEU A 22 4.39 33.94 -30.78
N THR A 23 4.55 35.10 -31.41
CA THR A 23 5.83 35.54 -31.99
C THR A 23 6.70 36.37 -31.05
N SER A 24 6.15 37.00 -30.01
CA SER A 24 6.95 37.83 -29.09
C SER A 24 7.61 37.03 -27.96
N SER A 25 7.15 35.82 -27.67
CA SER A 25 7.65 34.99 -26.57
C SER A 25 8.88 34.17 -26.95
N LEU A 26 9.06 33.82 -28.22
CA LEU A 26 10.20 33.02 -28.69
C LEU A 26 11.52 33.82 -28.70
N THR A 27 11.49 35.12 -28.99
CA THR A 27 12.71 35.95 -29.03
C THR A 27 13.24 36.31 -27.63
N SER A 28 12.36 36.47 -26.64
CA SER A 28 12.78 36.71 -25.25
C SER A 28 13.45 35.49 -24.61
N LEU A 29 13.13 34.28 -25.06
CA LEU A 29 13.62 33.03 -24.44
C LEU A 29 15.00 32.62 -24.95
N LEU A 30 15.45 33.15 -26.09
CA LEU A 30 16.72 32.77 -26.74
C LEU A 30 17.83 33.81 -26.54
N GLN A 31 17.62 34.80 -25.66
CA GLN A 31 18.62 35.85 -25.42
C GLN A 31 19.76 35.30 -24.52
N PRO A 32 21.04 35.35 -24.96
CA PRO A 32 22.16 34.69 -24.28
C PRO A 32 22.54 35.27 -22.91
N GLN A 33 21.83 36.31 -22.43
CA GLN A 33 22.07 36.95 -21.14
C GLN A 33 21.11 36.52 -20.02
N ASN A 34 20.18 35.58 -20.27
CA ASN A 34 19.23 35.16 -19.23
C ASN A 34 19.78 33.98 -18.42
N PRO A 35 20.00 34.09 -17.09
CA PRO A 35 20.49 32.98 -16.28
C PRO A 35 19.57 31.75 -16.32
N ARG A 36 18.28 31.94 -16.61
CA ARG A 36 17.31 30.83 -16.75
C ARG A 36 17.59 29.93 -17.95
N THR A 37 18.12 30.48 -19.05
CA THR A 37 18.49 29.65 -20.22
C THR A 37 19.69 28.79 -19.90
N TRP A 38 20.68 29.32 -19.17
CA TRP A 38 21.81 28.54 -18.67
C TRP A 38 21.37 27.36 -17.80
N ILE A 39 20.46 27.57 -16.85
CA ILE A 39 19.93 26.47 -16.01
C ILE A 39 19.26 25.40 -16.88
N LEU A 40 18.42 25.80 -17.85
CA LEU A 40 17.77 24.87 -18.78
C LEU A 40 18.77 24.06 -19.60
N PHE A 41 19.80 24.70 -20.17
CA PHE A 41 20.86 24.00 -20.90
C PHE A 41 21.65 23.07 -20.00
N THR A 42 21.91 23.45 -18.74
CA THR A 42 22.63 22.61 -17.78
C THR A 42 21.82 21.35 -17.43
N VAL A 43 20.52 21.48 -17.20
CA VAL A 43 19.62 20.34 -16.94
C VAL A 43 19.53 19.42 -18.16
N LEU A 44 19.35 19.97 -19.36
CA LEU A 44 19.33 19.19 -20.60
C LEU A 44 20.66 18.47 -20.86
N PHE A 45 21.79 19.13 -20.60
CA PHE A 45 23.11 18.54 -20.73
C PHE A 45 23.33 17.38 -19.74
N ILE A 46 22.89 17.53 -18.48
CA ILE A 46 22.93 16.45 -17.48
C ILE A 46 22.04 15.27 -17.91
N GLN A 47 20.83 15.54 -18.41
CA GLN A 47 19.93 14.48 -18.92
C GLN A 47 20.55 13.72 -20.09
N ILE A 48 21.18 14.42 -21.04
CA ILE A 48 21.89 13.80 -22.17
C ILE A 48 23.09 12.99 -21.67
N LEU A 49 23.88 13.52 -20.74
CA LEU A 49 24.99 12.77 -20.13
C LEU A 49 24.50 11.50 -19.46
N LEU A 50 23.43 11.56 -18.67
CA LEU A 50 22.85 10.37 -18.01
C LEU A 50 22.39 9.35 -19.05
N LEU A 51 21.69 9.78 -20.11
CA LEU A 51 21.24 8.91 -21.22
C LEU A 51 22.41 8.27 -21.99
N CYS A 52 23.46 9.03 -22.30
CA CYS A 52 24.66 8.51 -22.98
C CYS A 52 25.44 7.52 -22.09
N ASN A 53 25.54 7.79 -20.78
CA ASN A 53 26.21 6.89 -19.84
C ASN A 53 25.36 5.66 -19.48
N LEU A 54 24.03 5.75 -19.53
CA LEU A 54 23.11 4.61 -19.37
C LEU A 54 23.35 3.54 -20.45
N HIS A 55 23.71 3.93 -21.67
CA HIS A 55 24.09 2.99 -22.73
C HIS A 55 25.48 2.36 -22.55
N SER A 56 26.30 2.88 -21.63
CA SER A 56 27.64 2.34 -21.34
C SER A 56 27.66 1.38 -20.15
N PHE A 57 26.51 1.10 -19.52
CA PHE A 57 26.41 -0.01 -18.59
C PHE A 57 26.27 -1.30 -19.41
N PRO A 58 27.25 -2.22 -19.36
CA PRO A 58 27.08 -3.53 -19.95
C PRO A 58 25.96 -4.23 -19.19
N SER A 59 24.78 -4.26 -19.80
CA SER A 59 23.69 -5.13 -19.41
C SER A 59 24.23 -6.55 -19.35
N SER A 60 24.54 -7.00 -18.14
CA SER A 60 24.81 -8.39 -17.82
C SER A 60 23.47 -9.13 -17.85
N ILE A 61 22.83 -9.15 -19.02
CA ILE A 61 21.77 -10.12 -19.30
C ILE A 61 22.52 -11.43 -19.57
N PRO A 62 22.40 -12.46 -18.71
CA PRO A 62 23.02 -13.74 -19.00
C PRO A 62 22.44 -14.26 -20.32
N PRO A 63 23.28 -14.79 -21.23
CA PRO A 63 22.77 -15.35 -22.47
C PRO A 63 21.86 -16.54 -22.15
N PRO A 64 20.80 -16.76 -22.95
CA PRO A 64 19.88 -17.88 -22.74
C PRO A 64 20.66 -19.19 -22.84
N LEU A 65 20.44 -20.07 -21.86
CA LEU A 65 21.01 -21.41 -21.82
C LEU A 65 20.81 -22.10 -23.17
N SER A 66 21.93 -22.48 -23.80
CA SER A 66 21.91 -23.29 -25.01
C SER A 66 21.28 -24.66 -24.73
N PRO A 67 20.50 -25.23 -25.66
CA PRO A 67 19.86 -26.52 -25.47
C PRO A 67 20.91 -27.62 -25.34
N ILE A 68 20.79 -28.43 -24.29
CA ILE A 68 21.58 -29.65 -24.10
C ILE A 68 21.31 -30.59 -25.29
N PRO A 69 22.34 -31.07 -26.01
CA PRO A 69 22.16 -31.94 -27.16
C PRO A 69 21.61 -33.30 -26.75
N ALA A 70 20.65 -33.77 -27.53
CA ALA A 70 20.05 -35.10 -27.42
C ALA A 70 21.14 -36.17 -27.47
N ALA A 71 21.26 -36.93 -26.38
CA ALA A 71 22.03 -38.15 -26.37
C ALA A 71 21.37 -39.14 -27.34
N THR A 72 22.01 -39.34 -28.48
CA THR A 72 21.91 -40.56 -29.27
C THR A 72 22.56 -41.69 -28.47
N ASP A 73 21.75 -42.48 -27.77
CA ASP A 73 22.11 -43.87 -27.52
C ASP A 73 21.21 -44.73 -28.38
N THR A 74 21.84 -45.15 -29.47
CA THR A 74 21.55 -46.40 -30.12
C THR A 74 22.05 -47.47 -29.14
N ASP A 75 21.13 -48.15 -28.45
CA ASP A 75 21.38 -49.56 -28.25
C ASP A 75 20.12 -50.37 -28.40
N THR A 76 20.32 -51.44 -29.12
CA THR A 76 19.33 -52.34 -29.64
C THR A 76 19.16 -53.36 -28.55
N ASP A 77 18.03 -53.37 -27.84
CA ASP A 77 17.62 -54.63 -27.25
C ASP A 77 16.13 -54.85 -27.35
N THR A 78 15.86 -56.02 -27.88
CA THR A 78 14.57 -56.52 -28.31
C THR A 78 13.96 -57.12 -27.06
N ASP A 79 12.94 -56.49 -26.48
CA ASP A 79 11.96 -57.31 -25.78
C ASP A 79 10.56 -56.72 -25.79
N THR A 80 9.66 -57.60 -26.22
CA THR A 80 8.27 -57.33 -26.51
C THR A 80 7.50 -57.31 -25.20
N ILE A 81 7.33 -56.12 -24.61
CA ILE A 81 6.31 -55.94 -23.57
C ILE A 81 5.43 -54.77 -23.99
N THR A 82 4.21 -55.12 -24.35
CA THR A 82 3.07 -54.27 -24.67
C THR A 82 2.80 -53.31 -23.51
N THR A 83 3.58 -52.24 -23.42
CA THR A 83 3.36 -51.20 -22.43
C THR A 83 2.32 -50.28 -23.03
N THR A 84 1.08 -50.46 -22.58
CA THR A 84 0.00 -49.52 -22.75
C THR A 84 0.55 -48.14 -22.38
N VAL A 85 0.77 -47.29 -23.38
CA VAL A 85 1.19 -45.91 -23.18
C VAL A 85 0.01 -45.23 -22.49
N HIS A 86 0.01 -45.30 -21.16
CA HIS A 86 -0.72 -44.35 -20.35
C HIS A 86 -0.12 -43.00 -20.73
N HIS A 87 -0.79 -42.35 -21.67
CA HIS A 87 -0.75 -40.92 -21.85
C HIS A 87 -1.39 -40.31 -20.59
N SER A 88 -0.71 -40.51 -19.45
CA SER A 88 -0.86 -39.64 -18.31
C SER A 88 -0.32 -38.35 -18.85
N THR A 89 -1.23 -37.50 -19.32
CA THR A 89 -1.06 -36.06 -19.27
C THR A 89 -0.61 -35.78 -17.85
N ARG A 90 0.71 -35.82 -17.64
CA ARG A 90 1.39 -35.15 -16.54
C ARG A 90 0.76 -33.78 -16.59
N THR A 91 -0.21 -33.54 -15.72
CA THR A 91 -0.73 -32.21 -15.47
C THR A 91 0.53 -31.40 -15.26
N LEU A 92 0.88 -30.55 -16.23
CA LEU A 92 2.02 -29.67 -16.13
C LEU A 92 1.85 -29.03 -14.76
N ASP A 93 2.77 -29.30 -13.82
CA ASP A 93 2.59 -28.84 -12.46
C ASP A 93 2.44 -27.33 -12.53
N GLN A 94 1.21 -26.84 -12.38
CA GLN A 94 0.90 -25.44 -12.57
C GLN A 94 1.57 -24.58 -11.50
N CYS A 95 2.13 -25.23 -10.49
CA CYS A 95 2.83 -24.69 -9.35
C CYS A 95 4.31 -25.14 -9.34
N GLY A 96 4.91 -25.30 -10.52
CA GLY A 96 6.31 -25.73 -10.65
C GLY A 96 7.34 -24.81 -9.97
N SER A 97 6.99 -23.54 -9.71
CA SER A 97 7.83 -22.62 -8.92
C SER A 97 7.71 -22.81 -7.40
N GLY A 98 6.74 -23.62 -6.95
CA GLY A 98 6.53 -23.92 -5.54
C GLY A 98 5.08 -23.80 -5.09
N LYS A 99 4.85 -24.29 -3.87
CA LYS A 99 3.56 -24.27 -3.18
C LYS A 99 3.67 -23.48 -1.88
N VAL A 100 2.55 -22.94 -1.41
CA VAL A 100 2.51 -22.09 -0.21
C VAL A 100 1.58 -22.70 0.84
N PHE A 101 2.06 -22.82 2.08
CA PHE A 101 1.22 -23.12 3.23
C PHE A 101 0.80 -21.80 3.91
N VAL A 102 -0.48 -21.68 4.22
CA VAL A 102 -1.03 -20.51 4.94
C VAL A 102 -1.38 -20.96 6.34
N TYR A 103 -0.77 -20.34 7.35
CA TYR A 103 -1.08 -20.63 8.75
C TYR A 103 -2.50 -20.20 9.11
N ASP A 104 -3.22 -21.05 9.84
CA ASP A 104 -4.45 -20.69 10.52
C ASP A 104 -4.09 -20.04 11.88
N LEU A 105 -3.96 -18.71 11.89
CA LEU A 105 -3.64 -17.95 13.10
C LEU A 105 -4.90 -17.71 13.94
N PRO A 106 -4.79 -17.61 15.28
CA PRO A 106 -5.89 -17.15 16.13
C PRO A 106 -6.46 -15.80 15.64
N GLN A 107 -7.79 -15.68 15.65
CA GLN A 107 -8.49 -14.55 15.00
C GLN A 107 -8.08 -13.17 15.52
N THR A 108 -7.64 -13.07 16.78
CA THR A 108 -7.11 -11.83 17.40
C THR A 108 -5.93 -11.22 16.66
N PHE A 109 -5.18 -12.03 15.89
CA PHE A 109 -4.07 -11.56 15.08
C PHE A 109 -4.48 -11.10 13.68
N ASN A 110 -5.73 -11.36 13.26
CA ASN A 110 -6.24 -11.01 11.93
C ASN A 110 -7.73 -10.65 11.90
N ASN A 111 -8.62 -11.62 11.78
CA ASN A 111 -10.03 -11.42 11.49
C ASN A 111 -10.75 -10.58 12.54
N GLU A 112 -10.38 -10.69 13.81
CA GLU A 112 -10.95 -9.88 14.89
C GLU A 112 -10.61 -8.38 14.77
N ILE A 113 -9.46 -8.05 14.19
CA ILE A 113 -9.06 -6.67 13.88
C ILE A 113 -10.06 -6.08 12.87
N LEU A 114 -10.53 -6.90 11.93
CA LEU A 114 -11.51 -6.47 10.92
C LEU A 114 -12.91 -6.26 11.52
N LEU A 115 -13.29 -7.03 12.55
CA LEU A 115 -14.58 -6.87 13.24
C LEU A 115 -14.74 -5.49 13.89
N HIS A 116 -13.63 -4.82 14.22
CA HIS A 116 -13.60 -3.50 14.85
C HIS A 116 -13.04 -2.41 13.92
N CYS A 117 -13.29 -2.51 12.61
CA CYS A 117 -12.74 -1.62 11.58
C CYS A 117 -13.02 -0.12 11.78
N ASP A 118 -14.10 0.23 12.50
CA ASP A 118 -14.39 1.63 12.84
C ASP A 118 -13.39 2.21 13.84
N ASN A 119 -12.80 1.36 14.68
CA ASN A 119 -11.90 1.75 15.77
C ASN A 119 -10.42 1.71 15.37
N LEU A 120 -10.09 1.29 14.14
CA LEU A 120 -8.70 1.16 13.64
C LEU A 120 -8.08 2.48 13.17
N ASN A 121 -8.81 3.58 13.28
CA ASN A 121 -8.29 4.90 13.03
C ASN A 121 -8.97 5.93 13.92
N PRO A 122 -8.23 6.73 14.70
CA PRO A 122 -8.82 7.71 15.62
C PRO A 122 -9.65 8.79 14.93
N TRP A 123 -9.43 9.04 13.63
CA TRP A 123 -10.04 10.17 12.92
C TRP A 123 -11.23 9.78 12.03
N SER A 124 -11.28 8.54 11.52
CA SER A 124 -12.35 8.09 10.63
C SER A 124 -12.38 6.58 10.45
N SER A 125 -13.57 5.98 10.35
CA SER A 125 -13.74 4.54 10.05
C SER A 125 -12.87 4.03 8.90
N ARG A 126 -12.31 2.82 9.06
CA ARG A 126 -11.58 2.08 8.01
C ARG A 126 -12.44 1.01 7.33
N CYS A 127 -13.70 0.84 7.73
CA CYS A 127 -14.56 -0.22 7.20
C CYS A 127 -14.78 -0.11 5.69
N ASP A 128 -14.84 1.10 5.14
CA ASP A 128 -14.93 1.31 3.70
C ASP A 128 -13.69 0.79 2.95
N ALA A 129 -12.50 1.00 3.52
CA ALA A 129 -11.25 0.51 2.95
C ALA A 129 -11.12 -1.01 3.07
N LEU A 130 -11.70 -1.60 4.12
CA LEU A 130 -11.68 -3.04 4.38
C LEU A 130 -12.82 -3.82 3.68
N SER A 131 -13.75 -3.12 3.03
CA SER A 131 -14.82 -3.74 2.25
C SER A 131 -14.27 -4.48 1.02
N ASN A 132 -15.08 -5.39 0.45
CA ASN A 132 -14.74 -6.14 -0.76
C ASN A 132 -13.37 -6.84 -0.66
N ASP A 133 -13.20 -7.70 0.35
CA ASP A 133 -11.94 -8.42 0.63
C ASP A 133 -10.72 -7.49 0.73
N ALA A 134 -10.94 -6.28 1.26
CA ALA A 134 -9.98 -5.18 1.39
C ALA A 134 -9.52 -4.50 0.09
N PHE A 135 -10.23 -4.71 -1.03
CA PHE A 135 -10.04 -3.85 -2.21
C PHE A 135 -10.65 -2.45 -2.02
N GLY A 136 -11.65 -2.34 -1.12
CA GLY A 136 -12.40 -1.13 -0.87
C GLY A 136 -13.54 -0.90 -1.88
N ARG A 137 -14.09 0.32 -1.86
CA ARG A 137 -15.18 0.72 -2.77
C ARG A 137 -14.73 0.74 -4.23
N SER A 138 -15.64 0.49 -5.16
CA SER A 138 -15.36 0.60 -6.60
C SER A 138 -14.90 2.01 -6.98
N ALA A 139 -13.94 2.09 -7.90
CA ALA A 139 -13.37 3.35 -8.36
C ALA A 139 -14.15 3.94 -9.55
N ALA A 140 -15.48 3.92 -9.49
CA ALA A 140 -16.36 4.38 -10.58
C ALA A 140 -16.11 5.84 -11.02
N ALA A 141 -15.56 6.67 -10.13
CA ALA A 141 -15.16 8.05 -10.43
C ALA A 141 -13.99 8.16 -11.45
N LEU A 142 -13.36 7.05 -11.80
CA LEU A 142 -12.34 6.98 -12.86
C LEU A 142 -12.92 6.79 -14.27
N ALA A 143 -14.25 6.73 -14.42
CA ALA A 143 -14.90 6.68 -15.73
C ALA A 143 -14.43 7.83 -16.62
N GLY A 144 -14.10 7.52 -17.89
CA GLY A 144 -13.47 8.46 -18.81
C GLY A 144 -11.99 8.80 -18.55
N ILE A 145 -11.38 8.31 -17.46
CA ILE A 145 -9.93 8.40 -17.19
C ILE A 145 -9.24 7.07 -17.53
N VAL A 146 -9.82 5.95 -17.05
CA VAL A 146 -9.35 4.59 -17.37
C VAL A 146 -10.20 3.98 -18.50
N PRO A 147 -9.64 3.03 -19.29
CA PRO A 147 -10.43 2.29 -20.27
C PRO A 147 -11.68 1.64 -19.63
N GLU A 148 -12.83 1.74 -20.29
CA GLU A 148 -14.13 1.30 -19.76
C GLU A 148 -14.17 -0.20 -19.46
N ASP A 149 -13.44 -1.02 -20.21
CA ASP A 149 -13.28 -2.46 -19.99
C ASP A 149 -12.47 -2.80 -18.73
N LEU A 150 -11.58 -1.89 -18.31
CA LEU A 150 -10.80 -2.06 -17.09
C LEU A 150 -11.49 -1.46 -15.87
N LEU A 151 -12.39 -0.48 -16.03
CA LEU A 151 -13.04 0.25 -14.94
C LEU A 151 -13.59 -0.67 -13.81
N PRO A 152 -14.25 -1.81 -14.09
CA PRO A 152 -14.75 -2.71 -13.04
C PRO A 152 -13.65 -3.34 -12.17
N ALA A 153 -12.42 -3.42 -12.65
CA ALA A 153 -11.29 -3.98 -11.91
C ALA A 153 -10.67 -2.98 -10.91
N TRP A 154 -10.95 -1.68 -11.04
CA TRP A 154 -10.34 -0.64 -10.21
C TRP A 154 -11.15 -0.36 -8.94
N HIS A 155 -10.44 -0.30 -7.81
CA HIS A 155 -10.99 -0.05 -6.49
C HIS A 155 -10.15 0.97 -5.71
N TRP A 156 -10.76 1.65 -4.73
CA TRP A 156 -10.09 2.59 -3.84
C TRP A 156 -9.44 1.86 -2.66
N THR A 157 -8.34 1.15 -2.94
CA THR A 157 -7.56 0.41 -1.95
C THR A 157 -6.81 1.35 -0.98
N ASP A 158 -6.61 0.90 0.26
CA ASP A 158 -5.86 1.62 1.30
C ASP A 158 -4.44 1.05 1.46
N GLN A 159 -3.48 1.89 1.83
CA GLN A 159 -2.07 1.48 1.88
C GLN A 159 -1.77 0.41 2.94
N PHE A 160 -2.64 0.23 3.95
CA PHE A 160 -2.41 -0.68 5.08
C PHE A 160 -3.10 -2.04 4.94
N VAL A 161 -3.72 -2.32 3.78
CA VAL A 161 -4.56 -3.51 3.62
C VAL A 161 -3.95 -4.62 2.77
N THR A 162 -2.67 -4.47 2.42
CA THR A 162 -1.94 -5.41 1.57
C THR A 162 -1.96 -6.82 2.16
N GLU A 163 -1.74 -6.97 3.47
CA GLU A 163 -1.76 -8.26 4.14
C GLU A 163 -3.13 -8.95 4.05
N ILE A 164 -4.22 -8.19 4.10
CA ILE A 164 -5.59 -8.72 4.00
C ILE A 164 -5.88 -9.20 2.57
N ILE A 165 -5.51 -8.40 1.57
CA ILE A 165 -5.65 -8.78 0.15
C ILE A 165 -4.87 -10.07 -0.12
N PHE A 166 -3.62 -10.14 0.35
CA PHE A 166 -2.78 -11.33 0.16
C PHE A 166 -3.37 -12.54 0.88
N HIS A 167 -3.86 -12.40 2.11
CA HIS A 167 -4.50 -13.49 2.84
C HIS A 167 -5.74 -14.03 2.12
N ASN A 168 -6.67 -13.16 1.72
CA ASN A 168 -7.90 -13.54 1.02
C ASN A 168 -7.63 -14.21 -0.34
N ARG A 169 -6.56 -13.81 -1.03
CA ARG A 169 -6.16 -14.43 -2.30
C ARG A 169 -5.39 -15.73 -2.10
N LEU A 170 -4.48 -15.78 -1.13
CA LEU A 170 -3.65 -16.96 -0.88
C LEU A 170 -4.47 -18.15 -0.37
N ILE A 171 -5.49 -17.91 0.47
CA ILE A 171 -6.34 -18.99 0.99
C ILE A 171 -7.09 -19.74 -0.13
N ASN A 172 -7.33 -19.08 -1.27
CA ASN A 172 -7.99 -19.63 -2.45
C ASN A 172 -7.04 -19.85 -3.64
N HIS A 173 -5.73 -19.66 -3.45
CA HIS A 173 -4.77 -19.76 -4.54
C HIS A 173 -4.55 -21.23 -4.93
N LYS A 174 -4.51 -21.53 -6.23
CA LYS A 174 -4.34 -22.89 -6.77
C LYS A 174 -3.06 -23.63 -6.29
N CYS A 175 -2.07 -22.88 -5.83
CA CYS A 175 -0.80 -23.41 -5.31
C CYS A 175 -0.75 -23.43 -3.77
N ARG A 176 -1.86 -23.16 -3.07
CA ARG A 176 -1.92 -23.38 -1.62
C ARG A 176 -1.96 -24.87 -1.31
N VAL A 177 -1.24 -25.29 -0.27
CA VAL A 177 -1.29 -26.65 0.30
C VAL A 177 -1.83 -26.61 1.73
N MET A 178 -2.36 -27.75 2.18
CA MET A 178 -2.87 -27.94 3.54
C MET A 178 -1.86 -28.61 4.46
N GLU A 179 -0.86 -29.31 3.91
CA GLU A 179 0.21 -29.95 4.66
C GLU A 179 1.48 -29.08 4.60
N PRO A 180 2.03 -28.63 5.74
CA PRO A 180 3.21 -27.75 5.76
C PRO A 180 4.46 -28.41 5.16
N GLU A 181 4.59 -29.74 5.25
CA GLU A 181 5.71 -30.51 4.68
C GLU A 181 5.71 -30.50 3.14
N SER A 182 4.56 -30.19 2.52
CA SER A 182 4.42 -30.09 1.06
C SER A 182 4.68 -28.68 0.52
N ALA A 183 4.99 -27.72 1.39
CA ALA A 183 5.16 -26.32 1.02
C ALA A 183 6.61 -25.96 0.71
N THR A 184 6.78 -25.02 -0.23
CA THR A 184 8.06 -24.35 -0.52
C THR A 184 8.18 -23.04 0.27
N ALA A 185 7.05 -22.39 0.53
CA ALA A 185 6.96 -21.14 1.25
C ALA A 185 5.83 -21.16 2.29
N PHE A 186 5.96 -20.33 3.30
CA PHE A 186 5.00 -20.20 4.39
C PHE A 186 4.50 -18.77 4.46
N TYR A 187 3.19 -18.60 4.63
CA TYR A 187 2.56 -17.31 4.83
C TYR A 187 1.84 -17.26 6.17
N MET A 188 2.19 -16.28 6.99
CA MET A 188 1.54 -16.00 8.27
C MET A 188 0.62 -14.78 8.10
N PRO A 189 -0.72 -14.96 8.12
CA PRO A 189 -1.67 -13.86 7.92
C PRO A 189 -1.81 -13.00 9.19
N PHE A 190 -0.73 -12.37 9.62
CA PHE A 190 -0.74 -11.41 10.74
C PHE A 190 -0.91 -10.00 10.20
N TYR A 191 -2.01 -9.32 10.54
CA TYR A 191 -2.32 -7.99 10.01
C TYR A 191 -1.61 -6.87 10.80
N ALA A 192 -0.28 -6.90 10.79
CA ALA A 192 0.55 -5.93 11.51
C ALA A 192 0.35 -4.49 11.02
N GLY A 193 0.12 -4.28 9.72
CA GLY A 193 -0.10 -2.94 9.14
C GLY A 193 -1.28 -2.18 9.76
N LEU A 194 -2.27 -2.87 10.34
CA LEU A 194 -3.41 -2.25 11.02
C LEU A 194 -3.15 -1.94 12.51
N ALA A 195 -2.01 -2.34 13.07
CA ALA A 195 -1.66 -2.13 14.47
C ALA A 195 -0.91 -0.82 14.74
N TYR A 196 -0.86 0.11 13.78
CA TYR A 196 -0.11 1.37 13.92
C TYR A 196 -0.63 2.27 15.06
N GLU A 197 -1.85 2.04 15.53
CA GLU A 197 -2.43 2.78 16.66
C GLU A 197 -1.72 2.51 17.99
N TRP A 198 -1.05 1.37 18.15
CA TRP A 198 -0.28 1.05 19.36
C TRP A 198 0.81 2.09 19.65
N PHE A 199 1.26 2.79 18.60
CA PHE A 199 2.30 3.79 18.66
C PHE A 199 1.77 5.21 18.89
N LEU A 200 0.45 5.42 18.86
CA LEU A 200 -0.17 6.73 18.99
C LEU A 200 -0.82 6.94 20.37
N PRO A 201 -0.89 8.19 20.87
CA PRO A 201 -1.68 8.52 22.05
C PRO A 201 -3.17 8.20 21.85
N VAL A 202 -3.82 7.72 22.92
CA VAL A 202 -5.27 7.39 22.92
C VAL A 202 -6.15 8.61 22.61
N GLU A 203 -5.70 9.80 23.00
CA GLU A 203 -6.41 11.08 22.80
C GLU A 203 -5.84 11.81 21.58
N PRO A 204 -6.41 11.68 20.36
CA PRO A 204 -5.86 12.29 19.15
C PRO A 204 -5.76 13.82 19.22
N GLU A 205 -6.66 14.47 19.95
CA GLU A 205 -6.67 15.93 20.15
C GLU A 205 -5.50 16.42 21.00
N SER A 206 -4.87 15.54 21.78
CA SER A 206 -3.72 15.90 22.63
C SER A 206 -2.46 16.23 21.83
N TYR A 207 -2.35 15.78 20.58
CA TYR A 207 -1.15 15.92 19.75
C TYR A 207 -1.42 16.30 18.29
N SER A 208 -2.67 16.20 17.82
CA SER A 208 -3.04 16.42 16.41
C SER A 208 -4.23 17.36 16.25
N VAL A 209 -4.32 18.00 15.08
CA VAL A 209 -5.49 18.78 14.67
C VAL A 209 -6.12 18.10 13.47
N PHE A 210 -7.32 17.56 13.63
CA PHE A 210 -8.08 17.02 12.51
C PHE A 210 -8.74 18.14 11.69
N ILE A 211 -8.50 18.13 10.38
CA ILE A 211 -9.09 19.10 9.44
C ILE A 211 -9.90 18.33 8.41
N ASP A 212 -11.23 18.46 8.48
CA ASP A 212 -12.13 17.70 7.60
C ASP A 212 -11.97 18.12 6.13
N ARG A 213 -11.64 17.12 5.29
CA ARG A 213 -11.41 17.29 3.85
C ARG A 213 -12.64 17.85 3.13
N ASN A 214 -13.84 17.39 3.48
CA ASN A 214 -15.07 17.78 2.79
C ASN A 214 -15.46 19.22 3.16
N ALA A 215 -15.25 19.61 4.42
CA ALA A 215 -15.48 20.97 4.91
C ALA A 215 -14.51 22.00 4.29
N VAL A 216 -13.28 21.59 3.94
CA VAL A 216 -12.38 22.42 3.14
C VAL A 216 -12.88 22.53 1.70
N LYS A 217 -13.25 21.41 1.07
CA LYS A 217 -13.67 21.37 -0.34
C LYS A 217 -14.97 22.15 -0.61
N ASN A 218 -15.94 22.06 0.30
CA ASN A 218 -17.22 22.75 0.17
C ASN A 218 -17.16 24.23 0.60
N GLY A 219 -16.00 24.70 1.08
CA GLY A 219 -15.79 26.07 1.52
C GLY A 219 -16.38 26.42 2.90
N THR A 220 -16.83 25.43 3.67
CA THR A 220 -17.38 25.65 5.03
C THR A 220 -16.30 26.14 5.99
N LEU A 221 -15.05 25.69 5.82
CA LEU A 221 -13.91 26.13 6.60
C LEU A 221 -12.67 26.35 5.73
N THR A 222 -11.71 27.10 6.26
CA THR A 222 -10.34 27.16 5.72
C THR A 222 -9.39 26.52 6.72
N VAL A 223 -8.31 25.90 6.22
CA VAL A 223 -7.23 25.35 7.06
C VAL A 223 -6.74 26.41 8.05
N LYS A 224 -6.55 27.64 7.56
CA LYS A 224 -6.13 28.79 8.38
C LYS A 224 -7.08 29.05 9.55
N ASN A 225 -8.38 29.16 9.30
CA ASN A 225 -9.38 29.45 10.34
C ASN A 225 -9.47 28.35 11.40
N VAL A 226 -9.10 27.10 11.08
CA VAL A 226 -9.01 26.02 12.06
C VAL A 226 -7.75 26.18 12.92
N LEU A 227 -6.59 26.40 12.31
CA LEU A 227 -5.32 26.51 13.01
C LEU A 227 -5.20 27.77 13.89
N GLU A 228 -5.83 28.89 13.50
CA GLU A 228 -5.83 30.13 14.28
C GLU A 228 -6.64 30.04 15.59
N LYS A 229 -7.46 28.99 15.78
CA LYS A 229 -8.19 28.77 17.04
C LYS A 229 -7.29 28.33 18.18
N PHE A 230 -6.12 27.79 17.87
CA PHE A 230 -5.19 27.26 18.87
C PHE A 230 -4.24 28.35 19.35
N THR A 231 -4.19 28.52 20.66
CA THR A 231 -3.23 29.40 21.32
C THR A 231 -1.81 28.83 21.21
N LYS A 232 -0.80 29.70 21.34
CA LYS A 232 0.60 29.26 21.37
C LYS A 232 0.88 28.23 22.47
N GLU A 233 0.16 28.34 23.59
CA GLU A 233 0.30 27.45 24.74
C GLU A 233 -0.29 26.05 24.45
N GLU A 234 -1.44 25.97 23.78
CA GLU A 234 -1.98 24.70 23.31
C GLU A 234 -1.04 24.04 22.30
N VAL A 235 -0.53 24.80 21.32
CA VAL A 235 0.44 24.28 20.34
C VAL A 235 1.72 23.78 21.02
N ARG A 236 2.20 24.46 22.08
CA ARG A 236 3.35 24.01 22.87
C ARG A 236 3.08 22.66 23.53
N LYS A 237 1.93 22.51 24.20
CA LYS A 237 1.53 21.24 24.83
C LYS A 237 1.40 20.10 23.82
N MET A 238 0.80 20.37 22.64
CA MET A 238 0.71 19.37 21.57
C MET A 238 2.08 18.93 21.08
N ARG A 239 3.04 19.87 20.92
CA ARG A 239 4.42 19.54 20.54
C ARG A 239 5.14 18.71 21.60
N GLU A 240 4.94 19.02 22.88
CA GLU A 240 5.49 18.22 23.98
C GLU A 240 4.93 16.82 23.98
N LYS A 241 3.63 16.66 23.73
CA LYS A 241 3.00 15.35 23.60
C LYS A 241 3.56 14.55 22.42
N VAL A 242 3.84 15.21 21.28
CA VAL A 242 4.53 14.57 20.15
C VAL A 242 5.95 14.14 20.55
N ILE A 243 6.74 15.01 21.18
CA ILE A 243 8.12 14.70 21.59
C ILE A 243 8.16 13.51 22.55
N GLU A 244 7.23 13.43 23.49
CA GLU A 244 7.04 12.29 24.40
C GLU A 244 6.85 10.96 23.65
N TYR A 245 6.17 10.97 22.50
CA TYR A 245 5.83 9.77 21.73
C TYR A 245 6.77 9.46 20.56
N ILE A 246 7.64 10.38 20.15
CA ILE A 246 8.63 10.13 19.07
C ILE A 246 9.36 8.79 19.25
N PRO A 247 9.87 8.42 20.45
CA PRO A 247 10.55 7.15 20.64
C PRO A 247 9.70 5.95 20.24
N ARG A 248 8.41 5.94 20.60
CA ARG A 248 7.46 4.86 20.27
C ARG A 248 7.15 4.76 18.77
N LEU A 249 7.51 5.77 17.96
CA LEU A 249 7.28 5.82 16.52
C LEU A 249 8.54 5.51 15.70
N VAL A 250 9.70 5.41 16.34
CA VAL A 250 10.99 5.17 15.67
C VAL A 250 11.66 3.94 16.22
N TYR A 251 12.44 3.26 15.38
CA TYR A 251 13.29 2.15 15.84
C TYR A 251 14.63 2.69 16.33
N ALA A 252 15.09 2.22 17.49
CA ALA A 252 16.45 2.45 17.94
C ALA A 252 17.44 1.83 16.95
N ASN A 253 18.59 2.48 16.77
CA ASN A 253 19.67 1.94 15.95
C ASN A 253 20.58 0.95 16.71
N THR A 254 20.31 0.73 18.01
CA THR A 254 21.06 -0.21 18.85
C THR A 254 20.24 -1.49 19.05
N LYS A 255 20.92 -2.60 19.32
CA LYS A 255 20.25 -3.88 19.61
C LYS A 255 19.56 -3.90 20.98
N GLN A 256 19.92 -2.96 21.87
CA GLN A 256 19.42 -2.87 23.23
C GLN A 256 18.25 -1.89 23.37
N GLY A 257 17.86 -1.19 22.29
CA GLY A 257 16.83 -0.15 22.35
C GLY A 257 17.38 1.21 22.77
N LEU A 258 16.49 2.06 23.28
CA LEU A 258 16.82 3.35 23.89
C LEU A 258 16.82 3.20 25.41
N ASP A 259 17.82 3.79 26.09
CA ASP A 259 17.90 3.68 27.55
C ASP A 259 16.74 4.43 28.23
N GLY A 260 16.00 3.71 29.07
CA GLY A 260 14.85 4.23 29.81
C GLY A 260 13.61 4.58 28.99
N VAL A 261 13.57 4.25 27.68
CA VAL A 261 12.45 4.59 26.80
C VAL A 261 12.13 3.46 25.84
N GLU A 262 10.86 3.10 25.74
CA GLU A 262 10.35 2.12 24.77
C GLU A 262 10.35 2.70 23.36
N ASP A 263 10.94 1.97 22.42
CA ASP A 263 10.93 2.33 21.01
C ASP A 263 9.78 1.65 20.24
N ALA A 264 9.71 1.84 18.93
CA ALA A 264 8.68 1.20 18.10
C ALA A 264 8.76 -0.34 18.09
N PHE A 265 9.93 -0.94 18.29
CA PHE A 265 10.04 -2.40 18.40
C PHE A 265 9.46 -2.89 19.72
N ASP A 266 9.81 -2.24 20.84
CA ASP A 266 9.31 -2.61 22.17
C ASP A 266 7.78 -2.54 22.23
N VAL A 267 7.21 -1.45 21.71
CA VAL A 267 5.74 -1.27 21.64
C VAL A 267 5.07 -2.32 20.76
N ALA A 268 5.70 -2.71 19.64
CA ALA A 268 5.15 -3.74 18.77
C ALA A 268 5.10 -5.11 19.45
N ILE A 269 6.17 -5.50 20.15
CA ILE A 269 6.25 -6.77 20.86
C ILE A 269 5.30 -6.82 22.05
N GLU A 270 5.20 -5.74 22.82
CA GLU A 270 4.24 -5.65 23.93
C GLU A 270 2.80 -5.78 23.42
N GLY A 271 2.47 -5.15 22.29
CA GLY A 271 1.16 -5.31 21.65
C GLY A 271 0.85 -6.75 21.24
N VAL A 272 1.85 -7.49 20.73
CA VAL A 272 1.73 -8.93 20.43
C VAL A 272 1.50 -9.73 21.71
N PHE A 273 2.28 -9.51 22.77
CA PHE A 273 2.10 -10.20 24.04
C PHE A 273 0.74 -9.93 24.68
N LYS A 274 0.26 -8.69 24.60
CA LYS A 274 -1.09 -8.34 25.06
C LYS A 274 -2.17 -9.16 24.35
N ARG A 275 -2.11 -9.27 23.02
CA ARG A 275 -3.04 -10.08 22.23
C ARG A 275 -2.96 -11.58 22.57
N ILE A 276 -1.76 -12.11 22.81
CA ILE A 276 -1.59 -13.50 23.27
C ILE A 276 -2.29 -13.70 24.62
N LYS A 277 -2.06 -12.80 25.58
CA LYS A 277 -2.66 -12.88 26.92
C LYS A 277 -4.18 -12.79 26.90
N GLU A 278 -4.77 -12.01 25.98
CA GLU A 278 -6.22 -11.93 25.79
C GLU A 278 -6.83 -13.30 25.39
N GLN A 279 -6.07 -14.15 24.67
CA GLN A 279 -6.50 -15.53 24.33
C GLN A 279 -6.53 -16.48 25.53
N GLU A 280 -5.64 -16.29 26.49
CA GLU A 280 -5.52 -17.16 27.67
C GLU A 280 -6.59 -16.87 28.73
N GLN A 281 -7.35 -15.77 28.58
CA GLN A 281 -8.37 -15.43 29.54
C GLN A 281 -9.55 -16.40 29.47
N PRO A 282 -10.08 -16.87 30.62
CA PRO A 282 -11.21 -17.83 30.66
C PRO A 282 -12.46 -17.39 29.90
N GLN A 283 -12.65 -16.07 29.73
CA GLN A 283 -13.77 -15.49 29.01
C GLN A 283 -13.64 -15.68 27.49
N PHE A 284 -12.43 -15.86 26.96
CA PHE A 284 -12.18 -16.10 25.53
C PHE A 284 -12.60 -17.52 25.14
N HIS A 285 -12.42 -18.51 26.03
CA HIS A 285 -12.88 -19.87 25.83
C HIS A 285 -14.42 -20.03 25.80
N LYS A 286 -15.19 -19.00 26.16
CA LYS A 286 -16.66 -19.03 26.10
C LYS A 286 -17.24 -18.73 24.71
N TRP A 287 -16.43 -18.24 23.77
CA TRP A 287 -16.87 -17.87 22.42
C TRP A 287 -16.43 -18.87 21.33
N LYS A 288 -15.92 -20.04 21.72
CA LYS A 288 -15.77 -21.22 20.85
C LYS A 288 -16.93 -22.16 21.07
#